data_AF-A0AAW7BTZ5-F1
#
_entry.id   AF-A0AAW7BTZ5-F1
#
_cell.length_a   1.000
_cell.length_b   1.000
_cell.length_c   1.000
_cell.angle_alpha   90.00
_cell.angle_beta   90.00
_cell.angle_gamma   90.00
#
_symmetry.space_group_name_H-M   'P 1'
#
loop_
_entity.id
_entity.type
_entity.pdbx_description
1 polymer ?
#
loop_
_entity_poly.entity_id
_entity_poly.type
_entity_poly.pdbx_seq_one_letter_code
_entity_poly.pdbx_strand_id
1 'polypeptide(L)'
;MYVPAHFEETRPDELHRLIRDYPLGILVTGHDGLLDANHLPFELELSGEKPLLRAHVARNNPVWQEADGEEVLVIFRGEHAYVSPNWYPSKHEAHRQVPTWNYQVVHVRGRLTVMDEERFVRGVVGRLTRTHEASEEKPWKMSDSTPEFISGMLANIVGIEVEIGEIIGKSKLSQNKEERDRLGAAERLEQLGSGELSSAMKRALD
;
A
#
# COMPACT_ATOMS: atom_id res chain seq x y z
N MET A 1 -0.05 -13.39 6.57
CA MET A 1 0.28 -13.79 5.18
C MET A 1 1.33 -14.90 5.24
N TYR A 2 1.27 -15.93 4.37
CA TYR A 2 2.39 -16.89 4.25
C TYR A 2 3.51 -16.30 3.39
N VAL A 3 4.72 -16.25 3.96
CA VAL A 3 5.90 -15.61 3.36
C VAL A 3 7.08 -16.59 3.40
N PRO A 4 7.42 -17.24 2.27
CA PRO A 4 8.69 -17.95 2.14
C PRO A 4 9.87 -17.00 2.36
N ALA A 5 10.93 -17.47 3.03
CA ALA A 5 12.08 -16.63 3.42
C ALA A 5 12.70 -15.83 2.27
N HIS A 6 12.82 -16.43 1.07
CA HIS A 6 13.38 -15.76 -0.11
C HIS A 6 12.47 -14.67 -0.72
N PHE A 7 11.24 -14.52 -0.23
CA PHE A 7 10.30 -13.47 -0.62
C PHE A 7 9.97 -12.52 0.53
N GLU A 8 10.52 -12.75 1.71
CA GLU A 8 10.32 -11.88 2.86
C GLU A 8 11.02 -10.55 2.63
N GLU A 9 10.30 -9.46 2.89
CA GLU A 9 10.87 -8.12 2.89
C GLU A 9 10.84 -7.60 4.32
N THR A 10 12.01 -7.43 4.91
CA THR A 10 12.17 -7.04 6.31
C THR A 10 12.76 -5.64 6.46
N ARG A 11 13.18 -4.98 5.37
CA ARG A 11 13.82 -3.65 5.42
C ARG A 11 12.74 -2.59 5.70
N PRO A 12 12.75 -1.91 6.86
CA PRO A 12 11.69 -0.96 7.20
C PRO A 12 11.53 0.16 6.16
N ASP A 13 12.64 0.67 5.62
CA ASP A 13 12.61 1.73 4.61
C ASP A 13 11.87 1.30 3.33
N GLU A 14 12.03 0.05 2.90
CA GLU A 14 11.32 -0.48 1.73
C GLU A 14 9.84 -0.70 2.04
N LEU A 15 9.50 -1.19 3.24
CA LEU A 15 8.11 -1.34 3.67
C LEU A 15 7.39 0.01 3.73
N HIS A 16 8.03 1.01 4.34
CA HIS A 16 7.50 2.37 4.40
C HIS A 16 7.44 3.05 3.03
N ARG A 17 8.39 2.75 2.13
CA ARG A 17 8.33 3.19 0.74
C ARG A 17 7.11 2.60 0.04
N LEU A 18 6.88 1.29 0.13
CA LEU A 18 5.72 0.64 -0.49
C LEU A 18 4.39 1.22 0.03
N ILE A 19 4.28 1.52 1.33
CA ILE A 19 3.08 2.16 1.88
C ILE A 19 2.89 3.57 1.29
N ARG A 20 3.96 4.37 1.17
CA ARG A 20 3.89 5.75 0.67
C ARG A 20 3.66 5.84 -0.84
N ASP A 21 4.29 4.96 -1.61
CA ASP A 21 4.21 4.95 -3.08
C ASP A 21 2.89 4.32 -3.56
N TYR A 22 2.28 3.44 -2.77
CA TYR A 22 0.99 2.81 -3.07
C TYR A 22 -0.06 3.07 -1.97
N PRO A 23 -0.42 4.34 -1.71
CA PRO A 23 -1.14 4.75 -0.49
C PRO A 23 -2.63 4.41 -0.48
N LEU A 24 -3.21 3.99 -1.62
CA LEU A 24 -4.57 3.47 -1.66
C LEU A 24 -4.61 2.06 -1.06
N GLY A 25 -4.71 2.01 0.27
CA GLY A 25 -4.77 0.78 1.05
C GLY A 25 -6.15 0.15 1.05
N ILE A 26 -6.20 -1.15 1.38
CA ILE A 26 -7.43 -1.90 1.60
C ILE A 26 -7.55 -2.18 3.10
N LEU A 27 -8.42 -1.45 3.79
CA LEU A 27 -8.78 -1.68 5.18
C LEU A 27 -9.75 -2.85 5.24
N VAL A 28 -9.31 -3.97 5.80
CA VAL A 28 -10.10 -5.16 6.06
C VAL A 28 -10.48 -5.17 7.53
N THR A 29 -11.78 -5.25 7.78
CA THR A 29 -12.38 -5.34 9.12
C THR A 29 -13.18 -6.63 9.23
N GLY A 30 -13.38 -7.10 10.46
CA GLY A 30 -14.24 -8.23 10.76
C GLY A 30 -15.28 -7.83 11.80
N HIS A 31 -16.56 -8.02 11.50
CA HIS A 31 -17.66 -7.76 12.43
C HIS A 31 -18.69 -8.89 12.33
N ASP A 32 -19.13 -9.45 13.46
CA ASP A 32 -20.11 -10.55 13.53
C ASP A 32 -19.79 -11.77 12.62
N GLY A 33 -18.50 -12.06 12.43
CA GLY A 33 -18.04 -13.16 11.57
C GLY A 33 -18.09 -12.88 10.06
N LEU A 34 -18.48 -11.66 9.66
CA LEU A 34 -18.38 -11.16 8.30
C LEU A 34 -17.12 -10.32 8.12
N LEU A 35 -16.53 -10.38 6.92
CA LEU A 35 -15.42 -9.52 6.54
C LEU A 35 -15.93 -8.42 5.60
N ASP A 36 -15.46 -7.21 5.82
CA ASP A 36 -15.64 -6.09 4.90
C ASP A 36 -14.28 -5.52 4.46
N ALA A 37 -14.27 -4.82 3.33
CA ALA A 37 -13.06 -4.24 2.74
C ALA A 37 -13.33 -2.83 2.19
N ASN A 38 -12.61 -1.85 2.74
CA ASN A 38 -12.73 -0.45 2.37
C ASN A 38 -11.44 0.04 1.72
N HIS A 39 -11.53 0.61 0.52
CA HIS A 39 -10.39 1.16 -0.22
C HIS A 39 -10.20 2.63 0.15
N LEU A 40 -9.11 2.96 0.83
CA LEU A 40 -8.90 4.30 1.40
C LEU A 40 -7.46 4.78 1.13
N PRO A 41 -7.25 6.06 0.79
CA PRO A 41 -5.94 6.66 0.84
C PRO A 41 -5.48 6.77 2.29
N PHE A 42 -4.32 6.20 2.60
CA PHE A 42 -3.68 6.30 3.91
C PHE A 42 -2.44 7.19 3.85
N GLU A 43 -2.26 7.97 4.91
CA GLU A 43 -1.02 8.61 5.25
C GLU A 43 -0.26 7.75 6.27
N LEU A 44 1.04 7.53 6.04
CA LEU A 44 1.95 6.95 7.02
C LEU A 44 2.63 8.06 7.83
N GLU A 45 2.43 8.04 9.15
CA GLU A 45 3.07 8.93 10.12
C GLU A 45 4.09 8.16 10.95
N LEU A 46 5.33 8.67 11.00
CA LEU A 46 6.46 8.03 11.68
C LEU A 46 7.09 8.90 12.78
N SER A 47 6.64 10.14 12.98
CA SER A 47 7.29 11.08 13.92
C SER A 47 6.93 10.87 15.40
N GLY A 48 5.93 10.04 15.68
CA GLY A 48 5.50 9.69 17.05
C GLY A 48 6.28 8.52 17.65
N GLU A 49 5.91 8.14 18.88
CA GLU A 49 6.49 6.97 19.56
C GLU A 49 6.16 5.66 18.84
N LYS A 50 4.98 5.60 18.19
CA LYS A 50 4.53 4.47 17.38
C LYS A 50 4.15 4.96 15.98
N PRO A 51 4.40 4.15 14.94
CA PRO A 51 3.99 4.48 13.60
C PRO A 51 2.47 4.33 13.44
N LEU A 52 1.87 5.24 12.69
CA LEU A 52 0.41 5.35 12.55
C LEU A 52 0.03 5.38 11.06
N LEU A 53 -1.08 4.74 10.71
CA LEU A 53 -1.75 4.98 9.44
C LEU A 53 -2.98 5.86 9.67
N ARG A 54 -3.09 6.98 8.96
CA ARG A 54 -4.22 7.89 9.07
C ARG A 54 -5.01 7.93 7.79
N ALA A 55 -6.33 7.90 7.91
CA ALA A 55 -7.24 8.03 6.78
C ALA A 55 -8.51 8.75 7.22
N HIS A 56 -9.43 8.92 6.27
CA HIS A 56 -10.79 9.31 6.58
C HIS A 56 -11.78 8.46 5.79
N VAL A 57 -12.98 8.32 6.32
CA VAL A 57 -14.11 7.63 5.68
C VAL A 57 -15.30 8.58 5.58
N ALA A 58 -16.22 8.29 4.67
CA ALA A 58 -17.51 8.98 4.67
C ALA A 58 -18.23 8.71 6.00
N ARG A 59 -18.91 9.71 6.57
CA ARG A 59 -19.63 9.57 7.83
C ARG A 59 -20.72 8.50 7.79
N ASN A 60 -21.32 8.28 6.61
CA ASN A 60 -22.32 7.24 6.38
C ASN A 60 -21.75 5.82 6.18
N ASN A 61 -20.42 5.69 6.11
CA ASN A 61 -19.79 4.37 6.06
C ASN A 61 -19.77 3.79 7.48
N PRO A 62 -20.37 2.62 7.75
CA PRO A 62 -20.47 2.09 9.10
C PRO A 62 -19.12 1.61 9.67
N VAL A 63 -18.08 1.45 8.84
CA VAL A 63 -16.78 0.89 9.24
C VAL A 63 -16.15 1.60 10.44
N TRP A 64 -16.33 2.92 10.57
CA TRP A 64 -15.76 3.67 11.70
C TRP A 64 -16.48 3.35 13.01
N GLN A 65 -17.75 2.96 12.97
CA GLN A 65 -18.51 2.56 14.16
C GLN A 65 -18.25 1.10 14.50
N GLU A 66 -18.14 0.24 13.48
CA GLU A 66 -17.98 -1.20 13.64
C GLU A 66 -16.55 -1.62 14.02
N ALA A 67 -15.55 -0.80 13.67
CA ALA A 67 -14.14 -1.13 13.88
C ALA A 67 -13.43 -0.26 14.93
N ASP A 68 -14.13 0.64 15.64
CA ASP A 68 -13.50 1.46 16.68
C ASP A 68 -12.96 0.57 17.82
N GLY A 69 -11.67 0.67 18.08
CA GLY A 69 -10.98 -0.17 19.05
C GLY A 69 -10.81 -1.63 18.60
N GLU A 70 -11.04 -1.98 17.34
CA GLU A 70 -10.85 -3.35 16.85
C GLU A 70 -9.47 -3.54 16.19
N GLU A 71 -9.02 -4.80 16.14
CA GLU A 71 -7.88 -5.18 15.31
C GLU A 71 -8.29 -5.21 13.83
N VAL A 72 -7.49 -4.56 12.99
CA VAL A 72 -7.74 -4.43 11.56
C VAL A 72 -6.51 -4.83 10.75
N LEU A 73 -6.71 -5.14 9.47
CA LEU A 73 -5.65 -5.40 8.50
C LEU A 73 -5.72 -4.36 7.38
N VAL A 74 -4.64 -3.63 7.14
CA VAL A 74 -4.51 -2.74 5.98
C VAL A 74 -3.53 -3.36 4.97
N ILE A 75 -3.97 -3.49 3.72
CA ILE A 75 -3.16 -4.07 2.64
C ILE A 75 -2.75 -2.98 1.66
N PHE A 76 -1.44 -2.82 1.47
CA PHE A 76 -0.86 -1.96 0.44
C PHE A 76 -0.25 -2.83 -0.65
N ARG A 77 -0.75 -2.70 -1.87
CA ARG A 77 -0.32 -3.52 -3.01
C ARG A 77 0.51 -2.66 -3.96
N GLY A 78 1.77 -3.03 -4.11
CA GLY A 78 2.64 -2.44 -5.11
C GLY A 78 2.45 -3.06 -6.50
N GLU A 79 3.35 -2.69 -7.40
CA GLU A 79 3.38 -3.20 -8.75
C GLU A 79 3.42 -4.72 -8.81
N HIS A 80 2.79 -5.25 -9.85
CA HIS A 80 2.65 -6.69 -10.03
C HIS A 80 2.48 -7.05 -11.50
N ALA A 81 3.01 -8.21 -11.89
CA ALA A 81 2.85 -8.71 -13.25
C ALA A 81 2.87 -10.23 -13.31
N TYR A 82 2.19 -10.74 -14.32
CA TYR A 82 2.39 -12.11 -14.77
C TYR A 82 3.82 -12.25 -15.33
N VAL A 83 4.48 -13.36 -15.01
CA VAL A 83 5.79 -13.72 -15.52
C VAL A 83 5.69 -15.01 -16.31
N SER A 84 5.94 -14.91 -17.62
CA SER A 84 5.95 -16.05 -18.52
C SER A 84 7.27 -16.83 -18.37
N PRO A 85 7.23 -18.18 -18.34
CA PRO A 85 8.45 -18.97 -18.31
C PRO A 85 9.24 -18.83 -19.63
N ASN A 86 8.64 -18.31 -20.71
CA ASN A 86 9.35 -18.05 -21.97
C ASN A 86 10.40 -16.93 -21.86
N TRP A 87 10.35 -16.12 -20.80
CA TRP A 87 11.32 -15.03 -20.58
C TRP A 87 12.57 -15.51 -19.85
N TYR A 88 12.56 -16.75 -19.34
CA TYR A 88 13.68 -17.37 -18.66
C TYR A 88 14.60 -18.05 -19.69
N PRO A 89 15.88 -17.65 -19.81
CA PRO A 89 16.83 -18.36 -20.68
C PRO A 89 16.88 -19.87 -20.39
N SER A 90 16.89 -20.28 -19.11
CA SER A 90 16.97 -21.69 -18.71
C SER A 90 15.78 -22.53 -19.19
N LYS A 91 14.62 -21.91 -19.44
CA LYS A 91 13.43 -22.63 -19.94
C LYS A 91 13.70 -23.27 -21.30
N HIS A 92 14.48 -22.63 -22.15
CA HIS A 92 14.77 -23.12 -23.51
C HIS A 92 15.86 -24.20 -23.52
N GLU A 93 16.54 -24.40 -22.40
CA GLU A 93 17.57 -25.44 -22.23
C GLU A 93 16.99 -26.67 -21.51
N ALA A 94 16.31 -26.44 -20.38
CA ALA A 94 15.90 -27.50 -19.46
C ALA A 94 14.41 -27.84 -19.54
N HIS A 95 13.57 -27.00 -20.16
CA HIS A 95 12.11 -27.15 -20.22
C HIS A 95 11.41 -27.36 -18.86
N ARG A 96 12.02 -26.91 -17.76
CA ARG A 96 11.54 -27.10 -16.37
C ARG A 96 11.17 -25.79 -15.68
N GLN A 97 10.42 -24.94 -16.37
CA GLN A 97 9.96 -23.66 -15.83
C GLN A 97 8.44 -23.55 -15.96
N VAL A 98 7.82 -22.89 -14.98
CA VAL A 98 6.37 -22.68 -14.88
C VAL A 98 6.04 -21.19 -14.80
N PRO A 99 4.84 -20.77 -15.23
CA PRO A 99 4.40 -19.40 -15.07
C PRO A 99 4.19 -19.02 -13.60
N THR A 100 4.32 -17.72 -13.31
CA THR A 100 4.09 -17.18 -11.97
C THR A 100 3.57 -15.74 -12.04
N TRP A 101 3.24 -15.18 -10.89
CA TRP A 101 3.08 -13.75 -10.67
C TRP A 101 4.21 -13.24 -9.79
N ASN A 102 4.77 -12.10 -10.18
CA ASN A 102 5.64 -11.29 -9.35
C ASN A 102 4.87 -10.08 -8.83
N TYR A 103 5.10 -9.71 -7.58
CA TYR A 103 4.40 -8.63 -6.91
C TYR A 103 5.14 -8.19 -5.63
N GLN A 104 4.86 -6.96 -5.20
CA GLN A 104 5.20 -6.47 -3.87
C GLN A 104 3.92 -6.16 -3.09
N VAL A 105 3.87 -6.51 -1.81
CA VAL A 105 2.74 -6.22 -0.93
C VAL A 105 3.20 -6.00 0.50
N VAL A 106 2.51 -5.11 1.21
CA VAL A 106 2.64 -4.89 2.64
C VAL A 106 1.29 -5.12 3.30
N HIS A 107 1.29 -5.93 4.36
CA HIS A 107 0.16 -6.14 5.25
C HIS A 107 0.48 -5.48 6.58
N VAL A 108 -0.33 -4.54 7.00
CA VAL A 108 -0.23 -3.87 8.30
C VAL A 108 -1.35 -4.37 9.19
N ARG A 109 -1.00 -4.94 10.35
CA ARG A 109 -1.96 -5.21 11.42
C ARG A 109 -1.84 -4.13 12.48
N GLY A 110 -2.97 -3.67 12.96
CA GLY A 110 -3.01 -2.62 13.96
C GLY A 110 -4.37 -2.49 14.59
N ARG A 111 -4.46 -1.57 15.56
CA ARG A 111 -5.70 -1.26 16.24
C ARG A 111 -6.25 0.07 15.72
N LEU A 112 -7.50 0.07 15.27
CA LEU A 112 -8.16 1.27 14.75
C LEU A 112 -8.74 2.09 15.91
N THR A 113 -8.61 3.41 15.82
CA THR A 113 -9.26 4.39 16.70
C THR A 113 -9.96 5.44 15.83
N VAL A 114 -11.20 5.77 16.19
CA VAL A 114 -11.95 6.86 15.56
C VAL A 114 -11.47 8.22 16.05
N MET A 115 -11.27 9.14 15.11
CA MET A 115 -10.80 10.49 15.36
C MET A 115 -11.77 11.50 14.71
N ASP A 116 -12.92 11.73 15.36
CA ASP A 116 -13.99 12.62 14.87
C ASP A 116 -13.83 14.09 15.31
N GLU A 117 -12.58 14.55 15.37
CA GLU A 117 -12.27 15.96 15.64
C GLU A 117 -11.95 16.69 14.34
N GLU A 118 -12.62 17.81 14.06
CA GLU A 118 -12.42 18.57 12.82
C GLU A 118 -10.93 18.90 12.57
N ARG A 119 -10.19 19.26 13.63
CA ARG A 119 -8.75 19.57 13.52
C ARG A 119 -7.95 18.37 13.01
N PHE A 120 -8.25 17.17 13.50
CA PHE A 120 -7.59 15.94 13.06
C PHE A 120 -7.92 15.66 11.60
N VAL A 121 -9.22 15.62 11.28
CA VAL A 121 -9.74 15.32 9.93
C VAL A 121 -9.18 16.29 8.90
N ARG A 122 -9.22 17.60 9.19
CA ARG A 122 -8.64 18.65 8.35
C ARG A 122 -7.13 18.43 8.13
N GLY A 123 -6.42 17.99 9.16
CA GLY A 123 -5.00 17.66 9.07
C GLY A 123 -4.72 16.50 8.12
N VAL A 124 -5.48 15.42 8.22
CA VAL A 124 -5.37 14.24 7.34
C VAL A 124 -5.67 14.63 5.89
N VAL A 125 -6.81 15.29 5.65
CA VAL A 125 -7.18 15.76 4.30
C VAL A 125 -6.10 16.66 3.73
N GLY A 126 -5.60 17.63 4.50
CA GLY A 126 -4.57 18.56 4.03
C GLY A 126 -3.23 17.88 3.70
N ARG A 127 -2.84 16.83 4.41
CA ARG A 127 -1.61 16.07 4.14
C ARG A 127 -1.78 15.18 2.91
N LEU A 128 -2.90 14.45 2.80
CA LEU A 128 -3.23 13.67 1.61
C LEU A 128 -3.30 14.56 0.36
N THR A 129 -3.99 15.71 0.42
CA THR A 129 -4.02 16.69 -0.68
C THR A 129 -2.61 17.12 -1.08
N ARG A 130 -1.75 17.49 -0.13
CA ARG A 130 -0.37 17.90 -0.44
C ARG A 130 0.43 16.80 -1.12
N THR A 131 0.27 15.56 -0.68
CA THR A 131 0.96 14.41 -1.28
C THR A 131 0.49 14.15 -2.70
N HIS A 132 -0.83 14.11 -2.92
CA HIS A 132 -1.40 13.69 -4.20
C HIS A 132 -1.41 14.78 -5.27
N GLU A 133 -1.47 16.05 -4.88
CA GLU A 133 -1.40 17.18 -5.83
C GLU A 133 0.05 17.56 -6.17
N ALA A 134 1.06 16.95 -5.54
CA ALA A 134 2.47 17.36 -5.66
C ALA A 134 3.03 17.27 -7.09
N SER A 135 2.49 16.38 -7.92
CA SER A 135 2.91 16.19 -9.32
C SER A 135 2.18 17.08 -10.32
N GLU A 136 1.11 17.77 -9.90
CA GLU A 136 0.32 18.62 -10.80
C GLU A 136 1.07 19.91 -11.12
N GLU A 137 0.90 20.43 -12.35
CA GLU A 137 1.50 21.70 -12.77
C GLU A 137 1.02 22.86 -11.88
N LYS A 138 -0.23 22.78 -11.43
CA LYS A 138 -0.87 23.74 -10.53
C LYS A 138 -1.58 22.98 -9.39
N PRO A 139 -0.85 22.62 -8.31
CA PRO A 139 -1.40 21.85 -7.22
C PRO A 139 -2.59 22.55 -6.56
N TRP A 140 -3.74 21.87 -6.45
CA TRP A 140 -4.90 22.37 -5.72
C TRP A 140 -4.60 22.43 -4.22
N LYS A 141 -5.07 23.49 -3.57
CA LYS A 141 -4.95 23.67 -2.13
C LYS A 141 -6.34 23.80 -1.52
N MET A 142 -6.49 23.32 -0.28
CA MET A 142 -7.73 23.53 0.47
C MET A 142 -8.12 25.01 0.59
N SER A 143 -7.13 25.91 0.61
CA SER A 143 -7.33 27.37 0.63
C SER A 143 -7.87 27.97 -0.68
N ASP A 144 -7.91 27.20 -1.77
CA ASP A 144 -8.47 27.63 -3.05
C ASP A 144 -10.00 27.57 -3.04
N SER A 145 -10.59 26.95 -2.01
CA SER A 145 -12.02 26.96 -1.71
C SER A 145 -12.32 27.83 -0.50
N THR A 146 -13.59 28.23 -0.33
CA THR A 146 -13.99 29.01 0.84
C THR A 146 -13.89 28.19 2.13
N PRO A 147 -13.55 28.80 3.28
CA PRO A 147 -13.52 28.11 4.57
C PRO A 147 -14.85 27.41 4.90
N GLU A 148 -15.98 28.03 4.58
CA GLU A 148 -17.32 27.49 4.85
C GLU A 148 -17.59 26.22 4.03
N PHE A 149 -17.17 26.21 2.76
CA PHE A 149 -17.31 25.04 1.90
C PHE A 149 -16.47 23.87 2.41
N ILE A 150 -15.20 24.14 2.74
CA ILE A 150 -14.28 23.11 3.27
C ILE A 150 -14.81 22.57 4.61
N SER A 151 -15.22 23.42 5.54
CA SER A 151 -15.77 22.97 6.83
C SER A 151 -17.04 22.14 6.64
N GLY A 152 -17.92 22.51 5.69
CA GLY A 152 -19.09 21.72 5.33
C GLY A 152 -18.75 20.34 4.78
N MET A 153 -17.71 20.22 3.95
CA MET A 153 -17.22 18.94 3.42
C MET A 153 -16.58 18.08 4.51
N LEU A 154 -15.77 18.67 5.38
CA LEU A 154 -15.13 17.97 6.50
C LEU A 154 -16.16 17.36 7.46
N ALA A 155 -17.32 18.01 7.67
CA ALA A 155 -18.40 17.48 8.49
C ALA A 155 -19.00 16.17 7.95
N ASN A 156 -18.82 15.86 6.66
CA ASN A 156 -19.35 14.65 6.02
C ASN A 156 -18.39 13.45 6.07
N ILE A 157 -17.22 13.61 6.67
CA ILE A 157 -16.22 12.55 6.82
C ILE A 157 -15.81 12.41 8.29
N VAL A 158 -15.23 11.26 8.60
CA VAL A 158 -14.73 10.89 9.93
C VAL A 158 -13.28 10.45 9.77
N GLY A 159 -12.41 10.94 10.65
CA GLY A 159 -11.01 10.51 10.69
C GLY A 159 -10.87 9.15 11.35
N ILE A 160 -9.96 8.35 10.85
CA ILE A 160 -9.54 7.09 11.49
C ILE A 160 -8.02 7.06 11.59
N GLU A 161 -7.53 6.42 12.64
CA GLU A 161 -6.12 6.16 12.86
C GLU A 161 -5.93 4.69 13.19
N VAL A 162 -4.93 4.06 12.58
CA VAL A 162 -4.53 2.68 12.89
C VAL A 162 -3.16 2.75 13.53
N GLU A 163 -3.08 2.42 14.81
CA GLU A 163 -1.80 2.22 15.49
C GLU A 163 -1.17 0.93 14.99
N ILE A 164 -0.01 1.03 14.34
CA ILE A 164 0.64 -0.11 13.70
C ILE A 164 1.25 -1.02 14.78
N GLY A 165 0.77 -2.26 14.84
CA GLY A 165 1.32 -3.30 15.70
C GLY A 165 2.32 -4.20 14.96
N GLU A 166 2.04 -4.54 13.71
CA GLU A 166 2.90 -5.42 12.89
C GLU A 166 2.86 -4.99 11.43
N ILE A 167 4.03 -5.03 10.77
CA ILE A 167 4.15 -4.84 9.32
C ILE A 167 4.77 -6.11 8.74
N ILE A 168 4.07 -6.74 7.79
CA ILE A 168 4.56 -7.92 7.07
C ILE A 168 4.71 -7.57 5.59
N GLY A 169 5.94 -7.59 5.09
CA GLY A 169 6.25 -7.40 3.67
C GLY A 169 6.46 -8.70 2.91
N LYS A 170 6.05 -8.70 1.65
CA LYS A 170 6.41 -9.75 0.70
C LYS A 170 6.74 -9.17 -0.66
N SER A 171 7.98 -9.39 -1.07
CA SER A 171 8.50 -9.08 -2.41
C SER A 171 8.71 -10.40 -3.15
N LYS A 172 7.72 -10.86 -3.93
CA LYS A 172 7.88 -12.04 -4.78
C LYS A 172 8.38 -11.59 -6.15
N LEU A 173 9.70 -11.65 -6.34
CA LEU A 173 10.42 -11.06 -7.47
C LEU A 173 11.34 -12.08 -8.18
N SER A 174 10.99 -13.36 -8.11
CA SER A 174 11.77 -14.48 -8.67
C SER A 174 13.16 -14.70 -8.03
N GLN A 175 13.37 -14.33 -6.76
CA GLN A 175 14.65 -14.52 -6.04
C GLN A 175 15.05 -16.00 -5.91
N ASN A 176 14.10 -16.92 -6.09
CA ASN A 176 14.32 -18.37 -6.08
C ASN A 176 14.70 -18.95 -7.46
N LYS A 177 14.92 -18.10 -8.47
CA LYS A 177 15.35 -18.50 -9.82
C LYS A 177 16.83 -18.20 -10.02
N GLU A 178 17.40 -18.78 -11.08
CA GLU A 178 18.73 -18.37 -11.55
C GLU A 178 18.73 -16.88 -11.86
N GLU A 179 19.86 -16.22 -11.62
CA GLU A 179 20.01 -14.79 -11.84
C GLU A 179 19.63 -14.38 -13.27
N ARG A 180 20.14 -15.10 -14.27
CA ARG A 180 19.83 -14.87 -15.69
C ARG A 180 18.34 -14.98 -16.03
N ASP A 181 17.61 -15.86 -15.35
CA ASP A 181 16.17 -16.02 -15.56
C ASP A 181 15.41 -14.83 -15.01
N ARG A 182 15.76 -14.40 -13.80
CA ARG A 182 15.17 -13.21 -13.21
C ARG A 182 15.48 -11.96 -14.03
N LEU A 183 16.73 -11.78 -14.48
CA LEU A 183 17.12 -10.65 -15.34
C LEU A 183 16.37 -10.65 -16.66
N GLY A 184 16.28 -11.80 -17.35
CA GLY A 184 15.50 -11.92 -18.59
C GLY A 184 14.02 -11.59 -18.41
N ALA A 185 13.43 -11.98 -17.28
CA ALA A 185 12.07 -11.57 -16.93
C ALA A 185 11.94 -10.08 -16.61
N ALA A 186 12.90 -9.50 -15.89
CA ALA A 186 12.90 -8.07 -15.57
C ALA A 186 13.02 -7.21 -16.84
N GLU A 187 13.94 -7.56 -17.74
CA GLU A 187 14.08 -6.89 -19.05
C GLU A 187 12.80 -6.97 -19.88
N ARG A 188 12.12 -8.12 -19.87
CA ARG A 188 10.86 -8.25 -20.59
C ARG A 188 9.76 -7.40 -19.98
N LEU A 189 9.70 -7.29 -18.65
CA LEU A 189 8.75 -6.42 -17.95
C LEU A 189 9.00 -4.95 -18.24
N GLU A 190 10.26 -4.51 -18.32
CA GLU A 190 10.63 -3.16 -18.74
C GLU A 190 10.04 -2.82 -20.11
N GLN A 191 10.23 -3.72 -21.10
CA GLN A 191 9.72 -3.53 -22.46
C GLN A 191 8.19 -3.52 -22.55
N LEU A 192 7.52 -4.13 -21.56
CA LEU A 192 6.06 -4.16 -21.45
C LEU A 192 5.49 -2.99 -20.64
N GLY A 193 6.34 -2.06 -20.19
CA GLY A 193 5.93 -0.87 -19.43
C GLY A 193 5.88 -1.08 -17.92
N SER A 194 6.26 -2.24 -17.39
CA SER A 194 6.33 -2.54 -15.96
C SER A 194 7.71 -2.19 -15.37
N GLY A 195 8.15 -0.95 -15.60
CA GLY A 195 9.51 -0.49 -15.26
C GLY A 195 9.84 -0.50 -13.77
N GLU A 196 8.89 -0.17 -12.90
CA GLU A 196 9.10 -0.23 -11.45
C GLU A 196 9.31 -1.66 -10.95
N LEU A 197 8.49 -2.61 -11.41
CA LEU A 197 8.62 -4.02 -11.06
C LEU A 197 9.92 -4.61 -11.63
N SER A 198 10.28 -4.27 -12.87
CA SER A 198 11.58 -4.58 -13.47
C SER A 198 12.74 -4.09 -12.58
N SER A 199 12.66 -2.83 -12.15
CA SER A 199 13.68 -2.21 -11.30
C SER A 199 13.76 -2.89 -9.93
N ALA A 200 12.62 -3.22 -9.30
CA ALA A 200 12.57 -3.98 -8.06
C ALA A 200 13.19 -5.38 -8.22
N MET A 201 12.87 -6.06 -9.33
CA MET A 201 13.46 -7.37 -9.66
C MET A 201 14.98 -7.29 -9.85
N LYS A 202 15.51 -6.20 -10.39
CA LYS A 202 16.97 -5.98 -10.52
C LYS A 202 17.61 -5.66 -9.17
N ARG A 203 16.99 -4.82 -8.34
CA ARG A 203 17.52 -4.43 -7.01
C ARG A 203 17.57 -5.56 -5.99
N ALA A 204 16.69 -6.56 -6.08
CA ALA A 204 16.71 -7.72 -5.18
C ALA A 204 17.95 -8.64 -5.39
N LEU A 205 19.02 -8.15 -6.02
CA LEU A 205 20.34 -8.79 -6.17
C LEU A 205 21.26 -8.48 -4.97
N ASP A 206 20.98 -7.39 -4.25
CA ASP A 206 21.72 -6.90 -3.08
C ASP A 206 21.05 -7.32 -1.77
#